data_AF-A0A3T0N1S2-F1
#
_entry.id   AF-A0A3T0N1S2-F1
#
_cell.length_a   1.000
_cell.length_b   1.000
_cell.length_c   1.000
_cell.angle_alpha   90.00
_cell.angle_beta   90.00
_cell.angle_gamma   90.00
#
_symmetry.space_group_name_H-M   'P 1'
#
loop_
_entity.id
_entity.type
_entity.pdbx_description
1 polymer ?
#
loop_
_entity_poly.entity_id
_entity_poly.type
_entity_poly.pdbx_seq_one_letter_code
_entity_poly.pdbx_strand_id
1 'polypeptide(L)'
;MMSEADKRERARRKLVGEYERRRLALGVSKRGLAREARLEPSYYGHWVNGDFQFPTQPMLAALDDALENLEMIQNPRQQRAERILS
;
A
#
# COMPACT_ATOMS: atom_id res chain seq x y z
N MET A 1 -2.95 -18.43 -24.95
CA MET A 1 -2.63 -18.60 -23.52
C MET A 1 -1.96 -17.33 -23.03
N MET A 2 -2.32 -16.80 -21.86
CA MET A 2 -1.58 -15.69 -21.23
C MET A 2 -0.27 -16.22 -20.65
N SER A 3 0.82 -15.45 -20.80
CA SER A 3 2.10 -15.79 -20.18
C SER A 3 2.06 -15.58 -18.67
N GLU A 4 2.96 -16.23 -17.94
CA GLU A 4 3.13 -15.98 -16.50
C GLU A 4 3.55 -14.54 -16.20
N ALA A 5 4.26 -13.90 -17.14
CA ALA A 5 4.60 -12.48 -17.05
C ALA A 5 3.34 -11.60 -17.12
N ASP A 6 2.40 -11.89 -18.02
CA ASP A 6 1.14 -11.15 -18.14
C ASP A 6 0.27 -11.29 -16.89
N LYS A 7 0.22 -12.50 -16.30
CA LYS A 7 -0.50 -12.74 -15.05
C LYS A 7 0.08 -11.91 -13.90
N ARG A 8 1.41 -11.89 -13.77
CA ARG A 8 2.12 -11.10 -12.74
C ARG A 8 1.91 -9.60 -12.94
N GLU A 9 1.99 -9.10 -14.16
CA GLU A 9 1.76 -7.67 -14.45
C GLU A 9 0.31 -7.27 -14.17
N ARG A 10 -0.67 -8.14 -14.49
CA ARG A 10 -2.07 -7.88 -14.18
C ARG A 10 -2.33 -7.83 -12.67
N ALA A 11 -1.73 -8.75 -11.92
CA ALA A 11 -1.79 -8.76 -10.45
C ALA A 11 -1.13 -7.50 -9.86
N ARG A 12 0.03 -7.10 -10.39
CA ARG A 12 0.75 -5.89 -9.99
C ARG A 12 -0.13 -4.65 -10.19
N ARG A 13 -0.69 -4.47 -11.38
CA ARG A 13 -1.58 -3.33 -11.69
C ARG A 13 -2.78 -3.26 -10.76
N LYS A 14 -3.38 -4.41 -10.42
CA LYS A 14 -4.52 -4.47 -9.50
C LYS A 14 -4.12 -3.95 -8.12
N LEU A 15 -3.03 -4.47 -7.55
CA LEU A 15 -2.54 -4.05 -6.24
C LEU A 15 -2.10 -2.59 -6.27
N VAL A 16 -1.24 -2.19 -7.19
CA VAL A 16 -0.79 -0.80 -7.33
C VAL A 16 -1.98 0.15 -7.43
N GLY A 17 -3.02 -0.19 -8.20
CA GLY A 17 -4.23 0.62 -8.28
C GLY A 17 -4.96 0.78 -6.95
N GLU A 18 -4.95 -0.22 -6.08
CA GLU A 18 -5.55 -0.15 -4.75
C GLU A 18 -4.73 0.72 -3.80
N TYR A 19 -3.42 0.50 -3.72
CA TYR A 19 -2.54 1.27 -2.83
C TYR A 19 -2.44 2.74 -3.27
N GLU A 20 -2.38 3.00 -4.58
CA GLU A 20 -2.39 4.36 -5.12
C GLU A 20 -3.70 5.09 -4.74
N ARG A 21 -4.86 4.42 -4.82
CA ARG A 21 -6.14 5.02 -4.38
C ARG A 21 -6.12 5.34 -2.89
N ARG A 22 -5.74 4.38 -2.04
CA ARG A 22 -5.70 4.55 -0.58
C ARG A 22 -4.75 5.69 -0.19
N ARG A 23 -3.49 5.67 -0.67
CA ARG A 23 -2.53 6.73 -0.34
C ARG A 23 -2.97 8.12 -0.83
N LEU A 24 -3.62 8.21 -1.99
CA LEU A 24 -4.06 9.49 -2.53
C LEU A 24 -5.23 10.05 -1.73
N ALA A 25 -6.16 9.20 -1.29
CA ALA A 25 -7.23 9.58 -0.37
C ALA A 25 -6.66 10.13 0.95
N LEU A 26 -5.53 9.58 1.41
CA LEU A 26 -4.82 10.02 2.61
C LEU A 26 -3.88 11.22 2.37
N GLY A 27 -3.72 11.70 1.13
CA GLY A 27 -2.76 12.76 0.81
C GLY A 27 -1.29 12.36 1.02
N VAL A 28 -0.99 11.06 1.04
CA VAL A 28 0.34 10.51 1.32
C VAL A 28 1.14 10.34 0.03
N SER A 29 2.37 10.87 0.04
CA SER A 29 3.31 10.69 -1.08
C SER A 29 3.81 9.25 -1.16
N LYS A 30 4.22 8.81 -2.35
CA LYS A 30 4.85 7.49 -2.55
C LYS A 30 6.02 7.23 -1.60
N ARG A 31 6.88 8.25 -1.43
CA ARG A 31 8.02 8.23 -0.49
C ARG A 31 7.57 8.15 0.97
N GLY A 32 6.48 8.83 1.31
CA GLY A 32 5.89 8.81 2.65
C GLY A 32 5.38 7.41 3.01
N LEU A 33 4.63 6.79 2.10
CA LEU A 33 4.12 5.42 2.31
C LEU A 33 5.26 4.41 2.48
N ALA A 34 6.29 4.47 1.62
CA ALA A 34 7.45 3.59 1.76
C ALA A 34 8.14 3.73 3.12
N ARG A 35 8.27 4.96 3.63
CA ARG A 35 8.86 5.23 4.95
C ARG A 35 8.01 4.69 6.08
N GLU A 36 6.69 4.88 6.01
CA GLU A 36 5.76 4.37 7.02
C GLU A 36 5.81 2.84 7.08
N ALA A 37 5.90 2.18 5.93
CA ALA A 37 6.08 0.74 5.79
C ALA A 37 7.50 0.25 6.12
N ARG A 38 8.40 1.13 6.58
CA ARG A 38 9.82 0.83 6.88
C ARG A 38 10.58 0.21 5.70
N LEU A 39 10.18 0.56 4.49
CA LEU A 39 10.86 0.18 3.25
C LEU A 39 11.83 1.28 2.80
N GLU A 40 12.68 0.94 1.84
CA GLU A 40 13.53 1.92 1.19
C GLU A 40 12.64 3.00 0.52
N PRO A 41 12.92 4.31 0.71
CA PRO A 41 12.03 5.40 0.28
C PRO A 41 11.66 5.44 -1.21
N SER A 42 12.52 4.92 -2.09
CA SER A 42 12.28 4.85 -3.53
C SER A 42 11.58 3.55 -3.97
N TYR A 43 11.63 2.49 -3.14
CA TYR A 43 11.09 1.16 -3.45
C TYR A 43 9.64 1.19 -3.96
N TYR A 44 8.73 1.79 -3.21
CA TYR A 44 7.31 1.84 -3.60
C TYR A 44 7.14 2.60 -4.92
N GLY A 45 7.92 3.65 -5.16
CA GLY A 45 7.93 4.37 -6.44
C GLY A 45 8.36 3.48 -7.61
N HIS A 46 9.45 2.74 -7.47
CA HIS A 46 9.94 1.82 -8.49
C HIS A 46 8.97 0.66 -8.74
N TRP A 47 8.35 0.12 -7.70
CA TRP A 47 7.34 -0.92 -7.84
C TRP A 47 6.10 -0.43 -8.60
N VAL A 48 5.61 0.78 -8.29
CA VAL A 48 4.49 1.42 -9.00
C VAL A 48 4.81 1.60 -10.49
N ASN A 49 6.04 1.99 -10.82
CA ASN A 49 6.48 2.16 -12.20
C ASN A 49 6.71 0.84 -12.94
N GLY A 50 6.83 -0.28 -12.21
CA GLY A 50 7.17 -1.58 -12.80
C GLY A 50 8.67 -1.76 -13.04
N ASP A 51 9.51 -0.88 -12.51
CA ASP A 51 10.97 -0.91 -12.64
C ASP A 51 11.62 -1.92 -11.68
N PHE A 52 10.84 -2.48 -10.75
CA PHE A 52 11.33 -3.35 -9.68
C PHE A 52 10.53 -4.64 -9.54
N GLN A 53 11.13 -5.59 -8.83
CA GLN A 53 10.53 -6.88 -8.52
C GLN A 53 9.23 -6.73 -7.73
N PHE A 54 8.35 -7.72 -7.88
CA PHE A 54 7.11 -7.78 -7.12
C PHE A 54 7.42 -7.90 -5.62
N PRO A 55 6.74 -7.15 -4.73
CA PRO A 55 6.99 -7.20 -3.30
C PRO A 55 6.80 -8.62 -2.74
N THR A 56 7.66 -8.98 -1.80
CA THR A 56 7.46 -10.21 -1.03
C THR A 56 6.24 -10.06 -0.13
N GLN A 57 5.67 -11.18 0.35
CA GLN A 57 4.53 -11.11 1.28
C GLN A 57 4.79 -10.23 2.51
N PRO A 58 5.96 -10.28 3.18
CA PRO A 58 6.26 -9.38 4.28
C PRO A 58 6.23 -7.89 3.90
N MET A 59 6.65 -7.55 2.67
CA MET A 59 6.63 -6.16 2.20
C MET A 59 5.21 -5.69 1.87
N LEU A 60 4.35 -6.58 1.37
CA LEU A 60 2.93 -6.27 1.19
C LEU A 60 2.26 -6.01 2.53
N ALA A 61 2.46 -6.89 3.51
CA ALA A 61 1.93 -6.71 4.86
C ALA A 61 2.38 -5.39 5.48
N ALA A 62 3.67 -5.03 5.36
CA ALA A 62 4.16 -3.75 5.87
C ALA A 62 3.51 -2.52 5.19
N LEU A 63 3.21 -2.60 3.89
CA LEU A 63 2.50 -1.53 3.18
C LEU A 63 1.02 -1.47 3.56
N ASP A 64 0.37 -2.61 3.81
CA ASP A 64 -1.00 -2.68 4.30
C ASP A 64 -1.11 -2.07 5.71
N ASP A 65 -0.27 -2.52 6.65
CA ASP A 65 -0.21 -1.99 8.01
C ASP A 65 0.03 -0.47 8.00
N ALA A 66 0.92 0.02 7.13
CA ALA A 66 1.18 1.45 7.00
C ALA A 66 -0.06 2.23 6.54
N LEU A 67 -0.79 1.73 5.54
CA LEU A 67 -2.01 2.38 5.08
C LEU A 67 -3.12 2.33 6.13
N GLU A 68 -3.30 1.20 6.81
CA GLU A 68 -4.29 1.05 7.88
C GLU A 68 -4.00 2.02 9.04
N ASN A 69 -2.75 2.12 9.48
CA ASN A 69 -2.35 3.07 10.52
C ASN A 69 -2.64 4.53 10.11
N LEU A 70 -2.33 4.89 8.86
CA LEU A 70 -2.58 6.23 8.32
C LEU A 70 -4.09 6.51 8.20
N GLU A 71 -4.89 5.53 7.80
CA GLU A 71 -6.36 5.60 7.74
C GLU A 71 -6.97 5.80 9.13
N MET A 72 -6.47 5.06 10.13
CA MET A 72 -6.90 5.21 11.52
C MET A 72 -6.60 6.61 12.06
N ILE A 73 -5.44 7.19 11.74
CA ILE A 73 -5.05 8.54 12.20
C ILE A 73 -5.97 9.60 11.56
N GLN A 74 -6.26 9.50 10.26
CA GLN A 74 -7.07 10.50 9.56
C GLN A 74 -8.58 10.40 9.84
N ASN A 75 -9.06 9.25 10.33
CA ASN A 75 -10.47 9.01 10.56
C ASN A 75 -10.80 8.72 12.05
N PRO A 76 -10.71 9.74 12.94
CA PRO A 76 -10.92 9.56 14.39
C PRO A 76 -12.35 9.10 14.76
N ARG A 77 -13.29 9.10 13.81
CA ARG A 77 -14.64 8.54 14.00
C ARG A 77 -14.65 7.00 14.06
N GLN A 78 -13.71 6.32 13.40
CA GLN A 78 -13.57 4.86 13.52
C GLN A 78 -12.95 4.46 14.87
N GLN A 79 -11.98 5.22 15.37
CA GLN A 79 -11.38 4.98 16.70
C GLN A 79 -12.37 5.09 17.87
N ARG A 80 -13.43 5.90 17.73
CA ARG A 80 -14.50 5.99 18.75
C ARG A 80 -15.49 4.83 18.69
N ALA A 81 -15.69 4.19 17.54
CA ALA A 81 -16.67 3.11 17.40
C ALA A 81 -16.19 1.81 18.09
N GLU A 82 -14.89 1.50 18.02
CA GLU A 82 -14.33 0.32 18.68
C GLU A 82 -14.25 0.48 20.20
N ARG A 83 -14.00 1.70 20.70
CA ARG A 83 -13.92 2.01 22.13
C ARG A 83 -15.25 1.97 22.87
N ILE A 84 -16.38 1.97 22.16
CA ILE A 84 -17.72 1.94 22.76
C ILE A 84 -18.24 0.49 22.84
N LEU A 85 -17.62 -0.45 22.12
CA LEU A 85 -18.02 -1.86 22.07
C LEU A 85 -17.11 -2.80 22.86
N SER A 86 -16.07 -2.27 23.53
CA SER A 86 -15.14 -2.98 24.42
C SER A 86 -15.40 -2.68 25.89
#